data_AF-L8JE21-F1
#
_entry.id   AF-L8JE21-F1
#
_cell.length_a   1.000
_cell.length_b   1.000
_cell.length_c   1.000
_cell.angle_alpha   90.00
_cell.angle_beta   90.00
_cell.angle_gamma   90.00
#
_symmetry.space_group_name_H-M   'P 1'
#
loop_
_entity.id
_entity.type
_entity.pdbx_description
1 polymer ?
#
loop_
_entity_poly.entity_id
_entity_poly.type
_entity_poly.pdbx_seq_one_letter_code
_entity_poly.pdbx_strand_id
1 'polypeptide(L)'
;MIAAQLHDVLEDTETSLEELAADFGYVIADAVCYMTDGKLKDRRARKEQVNTRLASLDLSEESARIALIVKACDRLANVRASLHSPEKYFSMYQQEHPAFKQAVYRKGLCEAIWWELDNLLRLSEAS
;
A
#
# COMPACT_ATOMS: atom_id res chain seq x y z
N MET A 1 10.41 5.45 -8.24
CA MET A 1 9.33 5.53 -9.25
C MET A 1 8.97 4.16 -9.81
N ILE A 2 9.94 3.33 -10.21
CA ILE A 2 9.70 2.01 -10.84
C ILE A 2 8.73 1.12 -10.02
N ALA A 3 9.01 0.86 -8.74
CA ALA A 3 8.13 0.03 -7.90
C ALA A 3 6.68 0.57 -7.78
N ALA A 4 6.48 1.89 -7.83
CA ALA A 4 5.14 2.49 -7.81
C ALA A 4 4.41 2.31 -9.14
N GLN A 5 5.11 2.14 -10.26
CA GLN A 5 4.48 1.84 -11.56
C GLN A 5 4.17 0.35 -11.70
N LEU A 6 4.93 -0.51 -11.01
CA LEU A 6 4.82 -1.96 -11.10
C LEU A 6 3.98 -2.58 -9.98
N HIS A 7 3.42 -1.78 -9.06
CA HIS A 7 2.82 -2.26 -7.82
C HIS A 7 1.68 -3.27 -8.00
N ASP A 8 0.91 -3.14 -9.09
CA ASP A 8 -0.21 -4.04 -9.43
C ASP A 8 0.13 -4.98 -10.60
N VAL A 9 1.35 -4.95 -11.16
CA VAL A 9 1.69 -5.74 -12.36
C VAL A 9 1.59 -7.25 -12.13
N LEU A 10 1.94 -7.74 -10.94
CA LEU A 10 1.78 -9.15 -10.58
C LEU A 10 0.31 -9.57 -10.39
N GLU A 11 -0.61 -8.61 -10.19
CA GLU A 11 -2.04 -8.87 -10.01
C GLU A 11 -2.81 -8.75 -11.33
N ASP A 12 -2.48 -7.74 -12.13
CA ASP A 12 -3.24 -7.35 -13.33
C ASP A 12 -2.74 -8.00 -14.62
N THR A 13 -1.58 -8.68 -14.58
CA THR A 13 -0.97 -9.29 -15.77
C THR A 13 -0.46 -10.70 -15.49
N GLU A 14 -0.08 -11.43 -16.55
CA GLU A 14 0.54 -12.75 -16.45
C GLU A 14 2.05 -12.69 -16.10
N THR A 15 2.57 -11.51 -15.79
CA THR A 15 3.98 -11.30 -15.44
C THR A 15 4.37 -12.10 -14.20
N SER A 16 5.48 -12.82 -14.30
CA SER A 16 6.07 -13.59 -13.21
C SER A 16 7.05 -12.75 -12.37
N LEU A 17 7.31 -13.22 -11.14
CA LEU A 17 8.30 -12.57 -10.28
C LEU A 17 9.72 -12.69 -10.87
N GLU A 18 9.99 -13.80 -11.56
CA GLU A 18 11.25 -14.07 -12.24
C GLU A 18 11.51 -13.10 -13.40
N GLU A 19 10.48 -12.78 -14.19
CA GLU A 19 10.56 -11.75 -15.25
C GLU A 19 10.83 -10.36 -14.66
N LEU A 20 10.12 -10.00 -13.58
CA LEU A 20 10.37 -8.75 -12.85
C LEU A 20 11.79 -8.65 -12.31
N ALA A 21 12.32 -9.74 -11.76
CA ALA A 21 13.69 -9.81 -11.25
C ALA A 21 14.73 -9.72 -12.37
N ALA A 22 14.46 -10.33 -13.53
CA ALA A 22 15.35 -10.27 -14.69
C ALA A 22 15.46 -8.84 -15.25
N ASP A 23 14.35 -8.11 -15.33
CA ASP A 23 14.29 -6.79 -15.97
C ASP A 23 14.63 -5.64 -15.01
N PHE A 24 14.23 -5.73 -13.73
CA PHE A 24 14.34 -4.63 -12.76
C PHE A 24 15.16 -4.96 -11.52
N GLY A 25 15.61 -6.21 -11.38
CA GLY A 25 16.40 -6.69 -10.25
C GLY A 25 15.54 -7.13 -9.04
N TYR A 26 16.17 -7.94 -8.18
CA TYR A 26 15.51 -8.57 -7.03
C TYR A 26 14.93 -7.58 -6.01
N VAL A 27 15.57 -6.43 -5.80
CA VAL A 27 15.06 -5.42 -4.85
C VAL A 27 13.67 -4.92 -5.25
N ILE A 28 13.46 -4.67 -6.55
CA ILE A 28 12.17 -4.21 -7.06
C ILE A 28 11.17 -5.37 -7.10
N ALA A 29 11.59 -6.53 -7.56
CA ALA A 29 10.74 -7.73 -7.59
C ALA A 29 10.21 -8.09 -6.20
N ASP A 30 11.07 -8.11 -5.18
CA ASP A 30 10.69 -8.40 -3.79
C ASP A 30 9.75 -7.33 -3.23
N ALA A 31 10.02 -6.05 -3.51
CA ALA A 31 9.14 -4.97 -3.08
C ALA A 31 7.72 -5.14 -3.66
N VAL A 32 7.60 -5.41 -4.96
CA VAL A 32 6.33 -5.66 -5.64
C VAL A 32 5.65 -6.92 -5.10
N CYS A 33 6.41 -7.98 -4.83
CA CYS A 33 5.91 -9.21 -4.22
C CYS A 33 5.29 -8.97 -2.84
N TYR A 34 5.92 -8.14 -2.00
CA TYR A 34 5.38 -7.84 -0.66
C TYR A 34 4.02 -7.15 -0.71
N MET A 35 3.78 -6.31 -1.72
CA MET A 35 2.54 -5.54 -1.86
C MET A 35 1.42 -6.27 -2.62
N THR A 36 1.74 -7.38 -3.29
CA THR A 36 0.81 -8.19 -4.09
C THR A 36 -0.17 -8.97 -3.21
N ASP A 37 -1.46 -8.87 -3.53
CA ASP A 37 -2.57 -9.59 -2.91
C ASP A 37 -2.42 -11.11 -3.08
N GLY A 38 -2.84 -11.86 -2.06
CA GLY A 38 -3.02 -13.30 -2.18
C GLY A 38 -4.25 -13.67 -3.03
N LYS A 39 -4.31 -14.91 -3.53
CA LYS A 39 -5.41 -15.43 -4.36
C LYS A 39 -6.74 -15.68 -3.60
N LEU A 40 -6.97 -15.01 -2.47
CA LEU A 40 -8.17 -15.20 -1.65
C LEU A 40 -9.39 -14.54 -2.32
N LYS A 41 -10.54 -15.23 -2.28
CA LYS A 41 -11.79 -14.73 -2.88
C LYS A 41 -12.38 -13.52 -2.16
N ASP A 42 -12.15 -13.40 -0.85
CA ASP A 42 -12.66 -12.29 -0.05
C ASP A 42 -11.66 -11.12 -0.01
N ARG A 43 -12.14 -9.93 -0.42
CA ARG A 43 -11.38 -8.67 -0.42
C ARG A 43 -10.90 -8.31 0.99
N ARG A 44 -11.69 -8.56 2.03
CA ARG A 44 -11.30 -8.23 3.41
C ARG A 44 -10.15 -9.11 3.87
N ALA A 45 -10.26 -10.42 3.64
CA ALA A 45 -9.21 -11.38 3.96
C ALA A 45 -7.90 -11.10 3.19
N ARG A 46 -7.97 -10.68 1.91
CA ARG A 46 -6.80 -10.25 1.13
C ARG A 46 -6.07 -9.08 1.79
N LYS A 47 -6.81 -8.02 2.14
CA LYS A 47 -6.23 -6.84 2.79
C LYS A 47 -5.59 -7.17 4.15
N GLU A 48 -6.22 -8.03 4.93
CA GLU A 48 -5.69 -8.46 6.22
C GLU A 48 -4.40 -9.27 6.08
N GLN A 49 -4.33 -10.15 5.07
CA GLN A 49 -3.12 -10.91 4.75
C GLN A 49 -1.96 -9.99 4.34
N VAL A 50 -2.22 -9.04 3.43
CA VAL A 50 -1.21 -8.07 3.01
C VAL A 50 -0.77 -7.20 4.19
N ASN A 51 -1.71 -6.69 4.99
CA ASN A 51 -1.37 -5.91 6.18
C ASN A 51 -0.52 -6.69 7.17
N THR A 52 -0.82 -7.97 7.39
CA THR A 52 -0.02 -8.85 8.27
C THR A 52 1.40 -9.02 7.74
N ARG A 53 1.54 -9.24 6.41
CA ARG A 53 2.85 -9.35 5.75
C ARG A 53 3.64 -8.06 5.87
N LEU A 54 3.01 -6.91 5.57
CA LEU A 54 3.65 -5.59 5.68
C LEU A 54 4.03 -5.25 7.12
N ALA A 55 3.24 -5.69 8.11
CA ALA A 55 3.55 -5.52 9.53
C ALA A 55 4.80 -6.29 9.95
N SER A 56 5.07 -7.45 9.34
CA SER A 56 6.24 -8.29 9.66
C SER A 56 7.53 -7.92 8.92
N LEU A 57 7.50 -6.93 8.03
CA LEU A 57 8.67 -6.54 7.25
C LEU A 57 9.76 -5.90 8.11
N ASP A 58 11.02 -6.29 7.84
CA ASP A 58 12.22 -5.71 8.45
C ASP A 58 12.64 -4.44 7.69
N LEU A 59 12.84 -3.35 8.41
CA LEU A 59 13.30 -2.09 7.84
C LEU A 59 14.77 -2.12 7.42
N SER A 60 15.55 -3.14 7.80
CA SER A 60 16.92 -3.32 7.32
C SER A 60 16.94 -3.59 5.80
N GLU A 61 15.91 -4.26 5.28
CA GLU A 61 15.76 -4.59 3.86
C GLU A 61 15.30 -3.38 3.03
N GLU A 62 15.95 -3.14 1.91
CA GLU A 62 15.61 -2.02 1.03
C GLU A 62 14.27 -2.23 0.33
N SER A 63 13.98 -3.46 -0.12
CA SER A 63 12.71 -3.87 -0.72
C SER A 63 11.53 -3.61 0.22
N ALA A 64 11.68 -3.91 1.51
CA ALA A 64 10.69 -3.64 2.54
C ALA A 64 10.41 -2.13 2.70
N ARG A 65 11.47 -1.30 2.80
CA ARG A 65 11.32 0.17 2.87
C ARG A 65 10.58 0.72 1.66
N ILE A 66 10.94 0.25 0.45
CA ILE A 66 10.28 0.64 -0.80
C ILE A 66 8.81 0.23 -0.77
N ALA A 67 8.50 -1.01 -0.40
CA ALA A 67 7.13 -1.52 -0.37
C ALA A 67 6.21 -0.70 0.54
N LEU A 68 6.69 -0.37 1.74
CA LEU A 68 5.94 0.43 2.72
C LEU A 68 5.70 1.87 2.22
N ILE A 69 6.71 2.51 1.60
CA ILE A 69 6.56 3.84 1.01
C ILE A 69 5.53 3.82 -0.13
N VAL A 70 5.66 2.87 -1.06
CA VAL A 70 4.76 2.75 -2.21
C VAL A 70 3.33 2.51 -1.74
N LYS A 71 3.11 1.64 -0.74
CA LYS A 71 1.76 1.38 -0.22
C LYS A 71 1.15 2.61 0.47
N ALA A 72 1.96 3.40 1.17
CA ALA A 72 1.51 4.67 1.75
C ALA A 72 1.14 5.70 0.66
N CYS A 73 1.96 5.81 -0.40
CA CYS A 73 1.67 6.66 -1.56
C CYS A 73 0.36 6.24 -2.26
N ASP A 74 0.19 4.95 -2.54
CA ASP A 74 -1.01 4.39 -3.16
C ASP A 74 -2.25 4.71 -2.31
N ARG A 75 -2.17 4.51 -0.99
CA ARG A 75 -3.29 4.86 -0.10
C ARG A 75 -3.61 6.36 -0.16
N LEU A 76 -2.62 7.23 -0.20
CA LEU A 76 -2.84 8.67 -0.33
C LEU A 76 -3.54 9.02 -1.64
N ALA A 77 -3.08 8.46 -2.75
CA ALA A 77 -3.70 8.66 -4.06
C ALA A 77 -5.17 8.18 -4.06
N ASN A 78 -5.43 6.99 -3.51
CA ASN A 78 -6.76 6.42 -3.39
C ASN A 78 -7.70 7.28 -2.51
N VAL A 79 -7.23 7.78 -1.38
CA VAL A 79 -8.01 8.68 -0.51
C VAL A 79 -8.32 9.99 -1.24
N ARG A 80 -7.34 10.61 -1.90
CA ARG A 80 -7.55 11.84 -2.70
C ARG A 80 -8.56 11.64 -3.84
N ALA A 81 -8.49 10.50 -4.54
CA ALA A 81 -9.44 10.16 -5.58
C ALA A 81 -10.86 9.94 -5.02
N SER A 82 -10.95 9.34 -3.82
CA SER A 82 -12.24 9.09 -3.17
C SER A 82 -12.99 10.37 -2.77
N LEU A 83 -12.28 11.47 -2.51
CA LEU A 83 -12.90 12.79 -2.24
C LEU A 83 -13.70 13.35 -3.42
N HIS A 84 -13.39 12.89 -4.64
CA HIS A 84 -14.08 13.30 -5.86
C HIS A 84 -15.08 12.24 -6.35
N SER A 85 -15.28 11.17 -5.57
CA SER A 85 -16.10 10.00 -5.88
C SER A 85 -17.21 9.84 -4.82
N PRO A 86 -18.14 8.87 -4.92
CA PRO A 86 -19.20 8.71 -3.93
C PRO A 86 -18.66 8.56 -2.50
N GLU A 87 -19.31 9.22 -1.52
CA GLU A 87 -18.89 9.25 -0.10
C GLU A 87 -18.58 7.87 0.50
N LYS A 88 -19.25 6.81 0.00
CA LYS A 88 -19.07 5.43 0.44
C LYS A 88 -17.60 4.97 0.41
N TYR A 89 -16.81 5.41 -0.56
CA TYR A 89 -15.40 5.02 -0.65
C TYR A 89 -14.56 5.69 0.43
N PHE A 90 -14.83 6.95 0.71
CA PHE A 90 -14.11 7.71 1.72
C PHE A 90 -14.35 7.14 3.12
N SER A 91 -15.61 6.86 3.49
CA SER A 91 -15.94 6.23 4.79
C SER A 91 -15.30 4.85 4.95
N MET A 92 -15.21 4.06 3.87
CA MET A 92 -14.49 2.79 3.90
C MET A 92 -13.00 2.98 4.23
N TYR A 93 -12.33 3.95 3.60
CA TYR A 93 -10.92 4.22 3.89
C TYR A 93 -10.69 4.73 5.31
N GLN A 94 -11.60 5.52 5.87
CA GLN A 94 -11.54 5.93 7.28
C GLN A 94 -11.62 4.74 8.23
N GLN A 95 -12.55 3.81 8.00
CA GLN A 95 -12.69 2.60 8.82
C GLN A 95 -11.46 1.69 8.74
N GLU A 96 -10.83 1.59 7.57
CA GLU A 96 -9.64 0.76 7.34
C GLU A 96 -8.33 1.42 7.83
N HIS A 97 -8.32 2.75 8.02
CA HIS A 97 -7.11 3.52 8.29
C HIS A 97 -6.35 3.07 9.54
N PRO A 98 -6.98 2.79 10.69
CA PRO A 98 -6.25 2.37 11.89
C PRO A 98 -5.44 1.08 11.67
N ALA A 99 -6.05 0.06 11.07
CA ALA A 99 -5.39 -1.22 10.78
C ALA A 99 -4.29 -1.05 9.72
N PHE A 100 -4.55 -0.25 8.69
CA PHE A 100 -3.55 0.05 7.66
C PHE A 100 -2.33 0.79 8.24
N LYS A 101 -2.57 1.80 9.09
CA LYS A 101 -1.50 2.54 9.76
C LYS A 101 -0.66 1.64 10.65
N GLN A 102 -1.29 0.76 11.43
CA GLN A 102 -0.56 -0.21 12.25
C GLN A 102 0.35 -1.12 11.41
N ALA A 103 -0.12 -1.55 10.24
CA ALA A 103 0.64 -2.42 9.36
C ALA A 103 1.81 -1.69 8.66
N VAL A 104 1.57 -0.49 8.14
CA VAL A 104 2.45 0.14 7.14
C VAL A 104 3.31 1.27 7.71
N TYR A 105 2.83 2.01 8.71
CA TYR A 105 3.56 3.16 9.23
C TYR A 105 4.87 2.73 9.89
N ARG A 106 5.95 3.42 9.56
CA ARG A 106 7.25 3.31 10.22
C ARG A 106 7.82 4.71 10.40
N LYS A 107 8.21 5.02 11.64
CA LYS A 107 8.72 6.34 12.01
C LYS A 107 9.95 6.68 11.17
N GLY A 108 9.96 7.88 10.60
CA GLY A 108 11.06 8.42 9.81
C GLY A 108 11.12 7.93 8.36
N LEU A 109 10.18 7.08 7.92
CA LEU A 109 10.19 6.55 6.55
C LEU A 109 9.57 7.53 5.55
N CYS A 110 8.36 8.04 5.84
CA CYS A 110 7.63 8.94 4.94
C CYS A 110 6.61 9.82 5.68
N GLU A 111 7.04 10.54 6.72
CA GLU A 111 6.17 11.34 7.61
C GLU A 111 5.25 12.32 6.88
N ALA A 112 5.73 12.96 5.81
CA ALA A 112 4.94 13.92 5.03
C ALA A 112 3.68 13.27 4.41
N ILE A 113 3.79 12.02 3.95
CA ILE A 113 2.67 11.28 3.37
C ILE A 113 1.64 10.97 4.45
N TRP A 114 2.08 10.47 5.61
CA TRP A 114 1.20 10.13 6.71
C TRP A 114 0.51 11.34 7.31
N TRP A 115 1.21 12.47 7.44
CA TRP A 115 0.62 13.72 7.88
C TRP A 115 -0.51 14.17 6.98
N GLU A 116 -0.30 14.12 5.66
CA GLU A 116 -1.35 14.48 4.71
C GLU A 116 -2.51 13.48 4.76
N LEU A 117 -2.22 12.19 4.82
CA LEU A 117 -3.23 11.14 4.85
C LEU A 117 -4.11 11.23 6.10
N ASP A 118 -3.51 11.47 7.27
CA ASP A 118 -4.23 11.70 8.52
C ASP A 118 -5.11 12.95 8.43
N ASN A 119 -4.62 14.04 7.81
CA ASN A 119 -5.41 15.26 7.64
C ASN A 119 -6.62 15.05 6.73
N LEU A 120 -6.44 14.40 5.58
CA LEU A 120 -7.53 14.11 4.66
C LEU A 120 -8.61 13.26 5.33
N LEU A 121 -8.22 12.27 6.14
CA LEU A 121 -9.15 11.38 6.81
C LEU A 121 -9.77 11.96 8.09
N ARG A 122 -9.17 12.99 8.71
CA ARG A 122 -9.75 13.73 9.85
C ARG A 122 -10.74 14.82 9.45
N LEU A 123 -10.64 15.36 8.24
CA LEU A 123 -11.48 16.47 7.77
C LEU A 123 -13.01 16.18 7.79
N SER A 124 -13.45 14.92 7.97
CA SER A 124 -14.87 14.58 8.09
C SER A 124 -15.45 14.63 9.50
N GLU A 125 -14.67 14.92 10.54
CA GLU A 125 -15.22 15.12 11.90
C GLU A 125 -15.79 16.53 12.10
N ALA A 126 -15.61 17.44 11.12
CA ALA A 126 -15.92 18.86 11.24
C ALA A 126 -16.96 19.37 10.21
N SER A 127 -17.73 18.49 9.55
CA SER A 127 -18.80 18.86 8.61
C SER A 127 -20.13 18.23 8.99
#